data_AF-A0A956GVD3-F1
#
_entry.id   AF-A0A956GVD3-F1
#
_cell.length_a   1.000
_cell.length_b   1.000
_cell.length_c   1.000
_cell.angle_alpha   90.00
_cell.angle_beta   90.00
_cell.angle_gamma   90.00
#
_symmetry.space_group_name_H-M   'P 1'
#
loop_
_entity.id
_entity.type
_entity.pdbx_description
1 polymer ?
#
loop_
_entity_poly.entity_id
_entity_poly.type
_entity_poly.pdbx_seq_one_letter_code
_entity_poly.pdbx_strand_id
1 'polypeptide(L)'
;AAAAAGAGTTRDGAAADDEDAGLELAAEDLDVFAYDGESVDLEPIVREQLVLAVPYAPLCKEDCRGLCPQCGIDRNVETCTCQPPGDPRFAALGALKLQS
;
A
#
# COMPACT_ATOMS: atom_id res chain seq x y z
N ALA A 1 -13.21 -21.20 16.92
CA ALA A 1 -12.27 -21.83 17.87
C ALA A 1 -11.07 -22.29 17.04
N ALA A 2 -9.96 -21.57 17.14
CA ALA A 2 -8.70 -22.00 17.77
C ALA A 2 -7.98 -23.07 16.91
N ALA A 3 -6.95 -22.72 16.15
CA ALA A 3 -5.57 -22.32 16.53
C ALA A 3 -4.60 -23.53 16.61
N ALA A 4 -3.62 -23.49 15.70
CA ALA A 4 -2.19 -23.85 15.78
C ALA A 4 -1.70 -25.18 16.39
N ALA A 5 -0.79 -25.84 15.66
CA ALA A 5 0.56 -26.30 16.07
C ALA A 5 1.23 -26.97 14.84
N GLY A 6 2.52 -26.84 14.48
CA GLY A 6 3.70 -26.41 15.21
C GLY A 6 4.54 -27.59 15.70
N ALA A 7 5.63 -27.94 15.01
CA ALA A 7 6.84 -28.63 15.50
C ALA A 7 7.90 -28.59 14.37
N GLY A 8 9.17 -28.25 14.54
CA GLY A 8 10.03 -28.17 15.71
C GLY A 8 11.31 -28.93 15.41
N THR A 9 12.45 -28.26 15.29
CA THR A 9 13.76 -28.91 15.50
C THR A 9 14.54 -28.07 16.50
N THR A 10 14.68 -28.61 17.70
CA THR A 10 15.66 -28.16 18.70
C THR A 10 16.96 -28.88 18.40
N ARG A 11 18.07 -28.13 18.32
CA ARG A 11 19.38 -28.68 18.67
C ARG A 11 20.16 -27.62 19.44
N ASP A 12 20.34 -27.91 20.71
CA ASP A 12 21.19 -27.17 21.63
C ASP A 12 22.62 -27.01 21.09
N GLY A 13 23.14 -25.79 21.25
CA GLY A 13 24.52 -25.53 21.65
C GLY A 13 25.57 -25.37 20.56
N ALA A 14 25.88 -24.13 20.20
CA ALA A 14 27.15 -23.47 20.56
C ALA A 14 27.22 -22.07 19.93
N ALA A 15 27.48 -21.06 20.75
CA ALA A 15 27.81 -19.72 20.31
C ALA A 15 29.19 -19.70 19.63
N ALA A 16 29.28 -19.02 18.49
CA ALA A 16 30.48 -18.39 17.94
C ALA A 16 29.95 -17.45 16.84
N ASP A 17 29.77 -16.18 17.17
CA ASP A 17 30.69 -15.08 16.83
C ASP A 17 30.33 -14.50 15.46
N ASP A 18 29.96 -13.22 15.51
CA ASP A 18 30.06 -12.19 14.47
C ASP A 18 30.39 -12.73 13.06
N GLU A 19 29.44 -12.83 12.14
CA GLU A 19 28.96 -11.69 11.34
C GLU A 19 27.59 -12.07 10.76
N ASP A 20 26.54 -11.30 11.05
CA ASP A 20 25.35 -11.22 10.20
C ASP A 20 25.78 -10.56 8.88
N ALA A 21 26.56 -11.29 8.08
CA ALA A 21 26.87 -10.93 6.72
C ALA A 21 25.60 -11.22 5.92
N GLY A 22 24.62 -10.32 6.02
CA GLY A 22 23.43 -10.34 5.20
C GLY A 22 23.84 -10.60 3.74
N LEU A 23 23.27 -11.64 3.15
CA LEU A 23 23.55 -11.96 1.76
C LEU A 23 22.86 -10.89 0.89
N GLU A 24 23.67 -10.08 0.22
CA GLU A 24 23.17 -9.14 -0.80
C GLU A 24 22.65 -9.97 -1.99
N LEU A 25 21.36 -9.82 -2.28
CA LEU A 25 20.73 -10.47 -3.43
C LEU A 25 21.14 -9.75 -4.72
N ALA A 26 21.52 -10.49 -5.74
CA ALA A 26 21.70 -9.92 -7.08
C ALA A 26 20.34 -9.62 -7.69
N ALA A 27 20.28 -8.68 -8.66
CA ALA A 27 19.02 -8.34 -9.33
C ALA A 27 18.36 -9.56 -9.99
N GLU A 28 19.17 -10.50 -10.46
CA GLU A 28 18.72 -11.77 -11.05
C GLU A 28 18.10 -12.74 -10.05
N ASP A 29 18.41 -12.61 -8.76
CA ASP A 29 17.80 -13.43 -7.70
C ASP A 29 16.39 -12.97 -7.33
N LEU A 30 16.04 -11.71 -7.63
CA LEU A 30 14.74 -11.12 -7.27
C LEU A 30 13.57 -11.68 -8.10
N ASP A 31 13.85 -12.22 -9.29
CA ASP A 31 12.83 -12.77 -10.21
C ASP A 31 12.79 -14.31 -10.18
N VAL A 32 13.42 -14.95 -9.19
CA VAL A 32 13.50 -16.41 -9.06
C VAL A 32 12.54 -16.92 -7.99
N PHE A 33 11.69 -17.87 -8.36
CA PHE A 33 10.71 -18.49 -7.47
C PHE A 33 10.99 -19.99 -7.30
N ALA A 34 10.79 -20.48 -6.08
CA ALA A 34 10.92 -21.90 -5.79
C ALA A 34 9.79 -22.71 -6.43
N TYR A 35 10.14 -23.82 -7.09
CA TYR A 35 9.19 -24.75 -7.72
C TYR A 35 9.26 -26.10 -7.01
N ASP A 36 8.11 -26.61 -6.57
CA ASP A 36 8.00 -27.85 -5.79
C ASP A 36 7.95 -29.13 -6.64
N GLY A 37 7.80 -29.00 -7.96
CA GLY A 37 7.75 -30.13 -8.90
C GLY A 37 6.35 -30.59 -9.28
N GLU A 38 5.30 -30.13 -8.60
CA GLU A 38 3.92 -30.55 -8.87
C GLU A 38 3.14 -29.46 -9.60
N SER A 39 3.27 -28.20 -9.16
CA SER A 39 2.55 -27.08 -9.76
C SER A 39 3.30 -25.77 -9.61
N VAL A 40 3.09 -24.87 -10.57
CA VAL A 40 3.63 -23.51 -10.48
C VAL A 40 2.56 -22.62 -9.86
N ASP A 41 2.82 -22.13 -8.65
CA ASP A 41 1.95 -21.13 -8.02
C ASP A 41 2.22 -19.75 -8.62
N LEU A 42 1.26 -19.29 -9.44
CA LEU A 42 1.31 -17.97 -10.09
C LEU A 42 0.68 -16.87 -9.25
N GLU A 43 -0.03 -17.20 -8.16
CA GLU A 43 -0.70 -16.22 -7.31
C GLU A 43 0.25 -15.09 -6.86
N PRO A 44 1.45 -15.35 -6.30
CA PRO A 44 2.32 -14.27 -5.83
C PRO A 44 2.76 -13.34 -6.96
N ILE A 45 3.20 -13.90 -8.08
CA ILE A 45 3.69 -13.13 -9.24
C ILE A 45 2.57 -12.26 -9.81
N VAL A 46 1.40 -12.85 -10.04
CA VAL A 46 0.25 -12.12 -10.61
C VAL A 46 -0.23 -11.04 -9.63
N ARG A 47 -0.25 -11.33 -8.32
CA ARG A 47 -0.66 -10.37 -7.30
C ARG A 47 0.26 -9.16 -7.25
N GLU A 48 1.57 -9.36 -7.28
CA GLU A 48 2.55 -8.26 -7.27
C GLU A 48 2.36 -7.33 -8.47
N GLN A 49 2.29 -7.90 -9.67
CA GLN A 49 2.08 -7.12 -10.90
C GLN A 49 0.73 -6.41 -10.89
N LEU A 50 -0.32 -7.08 -10.39
CA LEU A 50 -1.64 -6.48 -10.28
C LEU A 50 -1.62 -5.28 -9.34
N VAL A 51 -1.01 -5.40 -8.16
CA VAL A 51 -0.90 -4.31 -7.17
C VAL A 51 -0.17 -3.10 -7.76
N LEU A 52 0.90 -3.31 -8.52
CA LEU A 52 1.63 -2.25 -9.20
C LEU A 52 0.81 -1.59 -10.33
N ALA A 53 -0.05 -2.36 -10.99
CA ALA A 53 -0.90 -1.87 -12.07
C ALA A 53 -2.15 -1.11 -11.57
N VAL A 54 -2.56 -1.28 -10.30
CA VAL A 54 -3.73 -0.58 -9.77
C VAL A 54 -3.47 0.93 -9.69
N PRO A 55 -4.34 1.78 -10.27
CA PRO A 55 -4.23 3.22 -10.12
C PRO A 55 -4.29 3.63 -8.65
N TYR A 56 -3.47 4.60 -8.24
CA TYR A 56 -3.47 5.13 -6.87
C TYR A 56 -4.86 5.63 -6.41
N ALA A 57 -5.66 6.16 -7.35
CA ALA A 57 -7.03 6.61 -7.10
C ALA A 57 -7.97 6.03 -8.17
N PRO A 58 -8.49 4.81 -7.97
CA PRO A 58 -9.40 4.19 -8.94
C PRO A 58 -10.71 4.97 -8.99
N LEU A 59 -11.11 5.37 -10.19
CA LEU A 59 -12.38 6.05 -10.41
C LEU A 59 -13.46 5.04 -10.84
N CYS A 60 -14.70 5.36 -10.50
CA CYS A 60 -15.86 4.56 -10.88
C CYS A 60 -16.15 4.57 -12.40
N LYS A 61 -15.69 5.62 -13.08
CA LYS A 61 -15.75 5.90 -14.52
C LYS A 61 -14.75 7.03 -14.85
N GLU A 62 -14.44 7.25 -16.13
CA GLU A 62 -13.41 8.22 -16.55
C GLU A 62 -13.67 9.66 -16.05
N ASP A 63 -14.94 10.08 -15.98
CA ASP A 63 -15.37 11.41 -15.56
C ASP A 63 -15.94 11.43 -14.12
N CYS A 64 -15.62 10.42 -13.30
CA CYS A 64 -16.16 10.28 -11.93
C CYS A 64 -15.69 11.47 -11.06
N ARG A 65 -16.64 12.29 -10.60
CA ARG A 65 -16.38 13.45 -9.72
C ARG A 65 -16.04 13.07 -8.29
N GLY A 66 -16.16 11.80 -7.95
CA GLY A 66 -15.90 11.23 -6.63
C GLY A 66 -16.89 11.65 -5.56
N LEU A 67 -16.59 11.23 -4.33
CA LEU A 67 -17.35 11.61 -3.14
C LEU A 67 -16.82 12.92 -2.56
N CYS A 68 -17.67 13.70 -1.90
CA CYS A 68 -17.21 14.85 -1.13
C CYS A 68 -16.39 14.37 0.09
N PRO A 69 -15.13 14.84 0.29
CA PRO A 69 -14.30 14.40 1.42
C PRO A 69 -14.79 14.93 2.78
N GLN A 70 -15.78 15.83 2.80
CA GLN A 70 -16.35 16.40 4.02
C GLN A 70 -17.67 15.71 4.42
N CYS A 71 -18.59 15.50 3.47
CA CYS A 71 -19.92 14.94 3.77
C CYS A 71 -20.19 13.57 3.13
N GLY A 72 -19.31 13.07 2.27
CA GLY A 72 -19.44 11.76 1.61
C GLY A 72 -20.44 11.72 0.45
N ILE A 73 -21.10 12.84 0.11
CA ILE A 73 -22.10 12.88 -0.96
C ILE A 73 -21.50 12.54 -2.32
N ASP A 74 -22.27 11.85 -3.17
CA ASP A 74 -21.85 11.54 -4.54
C ASP A 74 -21.97 12.78 -5.43
N ARG A 75 -20.82 13.35 -5.81
CA ARG A 75 -20.75 14.56 -6.64
C ARG A 75 -21.18 14.34 -8.09
N ASN A 76 -21.38 13.08 -8.47
CA ASN A 76 -21.94 12.71 -9.77
C ASN A 76 -23.47 12.85 -9.81
N VAL A 77 -24.14 12.81 -8.65
CA VAL A 77 -25.60 12.89 -8.54
C VAL A 77 -26.03 14.28 -8.09
N GLU A 78 -25.35 14.85 -7.10
CA GLU A 78 -25.72 16.11 -6.48
C GLU A 78 -24.52 16.95 -6.05
N THR A 79 -24.76 18.22 -5.73
CA THR A 79 -23.71 19.15 -5.31
C THR A 79 -23.82 19.43 -3.81
N CYS A 80 -22.72 19.28 -3.07
CA CYS A 80 -22.62 19.74 -1.69
C CYS A 80 -22.22 21.22 -1.61
N THR A 81 -22.56 21.87 -0.49
CA THR A 81 -22.08 23.22 -0.13
C THR A 81 -20.87 23.21 0.81
N CYS A 82 -20.19 22.06 0.95
CA CYS A 82 -19.02 21.95 1.82
C CYS A 82 -17.89 22.84 1.30
N GLN A 83 -17.41 23.75 2.16
CA GLN A 83 -16.19 24.50 1.91
C GLN A 83 -15.00 23.59 2.23
N PRO A 84 -13.99 23.46 1.34
CA PRO A 84 -12.76 22.79 1.72
C PRO A 84 -12.12 23.55 2.90
N PRO A 85 -11.66 22.85 3.95
CA PRO A 85 -10.94 23.52 5.03
C PRO A 85 -9.70 24.20 4.44
N GLY A 86 -9.46 25.43 4.86
CA GLY A 86 -8.23 26.14 4.51
C GLY A 86 -7.01 25.38 5.02
N ASP A 87 -5.91 25.44 4.28
CA ASP A 87 -4.66 24.82 4.74
C ASP A 87 -4.20 25.52 6.05
N PRO A 88 -4.03 24.78 7.15
CA PRO A 88 -3.64 25.38 8.43
C PRO A 88 -2.29 26.11 8.36
N ARG A 89 -1.39 25.72 7.43
CA ARG A 89 -0.11 26.41 7.19
C ARG A 89 -0.30 27.84 6.71
N PHE A 90 -1.45 28.15 6.09
CA PHE A 90 -1.79 29.48 5.60
C PHE A 90 -2.81 30.21 6.49
N ALA A 91 -3.11 29.71 7.69
CA ALA A 91 -4.08 30.32 8.60
C ALA A 91 -3.77 31.81 8.89
N ALA A 92 -2.50 32.17 9.01
CA ALA A 92 -2.04 33.54 9.24
C ALA A 92 -2.44 34.51 8.10
N LEU A 93 -2.71 34.01 6.90
CA LEU A 93 -3.09 34.80 5.72
C LEU A 93 -4.60 35.01 5.60
N GLY A 94 -5.42 34.46 6.50
CA GLY A 94 -6.88 34.49 6.39
C GLY A 94 -7.51 35.89 6.37
N ALA A 95 -6.81 36.91 6.88
CA ALA A 95 -7.28 38.31 6.90
C ALA A 95 -6.66 39.19 5.81
N LEU A 96 -5.78 38.66 4.97
CA LEU A 96 -5.05 39.43 3.96
C LEU A 96 -5.99 39.85 2.82
N LYS A 97 -6.16 41.16 2.61
CA LYS A 97 -6.93 41.71 1.47
C LYS A 97 -5.98 42.19 0.38
N LEU A 98 -5.98 41.51 -0.76
CA LEU A 98 -5.27 41.99 -1.95
C LEU A 98 -6.10 43.09 -2.60
N GLN A 99 -5.53 44.29 -2.75
CA GLN A 99 -6.16 45.36 -3.52
C GLN A 99 -5.91 45.09 -5.00
N SER A 100 -6.97 44.74 -5.73
CA SER A 100 -7.00 44.68 -7.20
C SER A 100 -7.35 46.05 -7.77
#